data_AF-A0A7S0Q4W4-F1
#
_entry.id   AF-A0A7S0Q4W4-F1
#
_cell.length_a   1.000
_cell.length_b   1.000
_cell.length_c   1.000
_cell.angle_alpha   90.00
_cell.angle_beta   90.00
_cell.angle_gamma   90.00
#
_symmetry.space_group_name_H-M   'P 1'
#
loop_
_entity.id
_entity.type
_entity.pdbx_description
1 polymer ?
#
loop_
_entity_poly.entity_id
_entity_poly.type
_entity_poly.pdbx_seq_one_letter_code
_entity_poly.pdbx_strand_id
1 'polypeptide(L)'
;FCGLLAEDELAQLVKKEAALLAKDAELAALSAKRNELEGCVLEARSLRAHSKHGCLIDGAKLEPLLDRAEEWLYSDQGEGADFATLEAKLAELKEQVISLVAEFNAALDADKRAEEAALEASDAERLRDKAAAGEDEDHDTRRLKFPDRLRLVTKNKEEGTELFQGGNFRPAAARYNKALTHAVKFVDLSPDQKTEVNAIKLSLHLNIAMCWLKITDAENNLEQAIRACGEALELDDSCVKAYYRRAMALEAKKDLEAAKADLTRAAELSPDDKAVAKLAERVAAQIKRQEAKEKKMWSKAFS
;
A
#
# COMPACT_ATOMS: atom_id res chain seq x y z
N PHE A 1 -34.50 50.63 5.69
CA PHE A 1 -35.10 49.74 6.70
C PHE A 1 -34.36 48.42 6.67
N CYS A 2 -33.23 48.33 7.39
CA CYS A 2 -32.55 47.05 7.61
C CYS A 2 -33.20 46.44 8.86
N GLY A 3 -34.17 45.56 8.66
CA GLY A 3 -34.82 44.85 9.76
C GLY A 3 -33.85 43.82 10.33
N LEU A 4 -33.10 44.19 11.36
CA LEU A 4 -32.44 43.22 12.23
C LEU A 4 -33.55 42.44 12.95
N LEU A 5 -33.59 41.11 12.77
CA LEU A 5 -34.47 40.21 13.51
C LEU A 5 -34.30 40.47 15.02
N ALA A 6 -35.40 40.45 15.78
CA ALA A 6 -35.30 40.58 17.23
C ALA A 6 -34.48 39.42 17.81
N GLU A 7 -33.73 39.64 18.90
CA GLU A 7 -32.87 38.61 19.51
C GLU A 7 -33.65 37.31 19.83
N ASP A 8 -34.91 37.45 20.23
CA ASP A 8 -35.82 36.32 20.48
C ASP A 8 -36.16 35.52 19.21
N GLU A 9 -36.34 36.19 18.07
CA GLU A 9 -36.62 35.53 16.78
C GLU A 9 -35.38 34.77 16.28
N LEU A 10 -34.19 35.36 16.45
CA LEU A 10 -32.92 34.71 16.12
C LEU A 10 -32.70 33.46 16.99
N ALA A 11 -32.95 33.54 18.31
CA ALA A 11 -32.83 32.41 19.22
C ALA A 11 -33.82 31.27 18.86
N GLN A 12 -35.04 31.60 18.44
CA GLN A 12 -36.01 30.61 17.97
C GLN A 12 -35.57 29.94 16.66
N LEU A 13 -34.98 30.69 15.73
CA LEU A 13 -34.46 30.13 14.48
C LEU A 13 -33.29 29.17 14.72
N VAL A 14 -32.33 29.55 15.58
CA VAL A 14 -31.20 28.67 15.96
C VAL A 14 -31.70 27.38 16.62
N LYS A 15 -32.72 27.47 17.49
CA LYS A 15 -33.33 26.27 18.10
C LYS A 15 -34.02 25.37 17.07
N LYS A 16 -34.68 25.95 16.08
CA LYS A 16 -35.30 25.20 14.97
C LYS A 16 -34.24 24.53 14.09
N GLU A 17 -33.16 25.24 13.77
CA GLU A 17 -32.03 24.70 13.00
C GLU A 17 -31.38 23.52 13.73
N ALA A 18 -31.11 23.65 15.03
CA ALA A 18 -30.57 22.56 15.83
C ALA A 18 -31.51 21.33 15.87
N ALA A 19 -32.83 21.54 15.93
CA ALA A 19 -33.80 20.45 15.88
C ALA A 19 -33.88 19.78 14.49
N LEU A 20 -33.73 20.54 13.41
CA LEU A 20 -33.64 19.99 12.05
C LEU A 20 -32.36 19.17 11.87
N LEU A 21 -31.21 19.68 12.30
CA LEU A 21 -29.93 18.96 12.25
C LEU A 21 -29.97 17.65 13.05
N ALA A 22 -30.61 17.66 14.22
CA ALA A 22 -30.79 16.44 15.01
C ALA A 22 -31.65 15.41 14.27
N LYS A 23 -32.75 15.85 13.65
CA LYS A 23 -33.61 14.98 12.84
C LYS A 23 -32.90 14.44 11.59
N ASP A 24 -32.10 15.27 10.93
CA ASP A 24 -31.30 14.85 9.78
C ASP A 24 -30.25 13.81 10.18
N ALA A 25 -29.63 13.97 11.35
CA ALA A 25 -28.70 12.98 11.90
C ALA A 25 -29.40 11.64 12.25
N GLU A 26 -30.60 11.68 12.82
CA GLU A 26 -31.42 10.49 13.08
C GLU A 26 -31.78 9.76 11.78
N LEU A 27 -32.24 10.49 10.76
CA LEU A 27 -32.56 9.94 9.44
C LEU A 27 -31.33 9.34 8.75
N ALA A 28 -30.17 10.00 8.85
CA ALA A 28 -28.91 9.49 8.32
C ALA A 28 -28.49 8.18 9.02
N ALA A 29 -28.65 8.10 10.35
CA ALA A 29 -28.35 6.89 11.12
C ALA A 29 -29.28 5.72 10.74
N LEU A 30 -30.59 6.00 10.56
CA LEU A 30 -31.56 5.01 10.09
C LEU A 30 -31.22 4.50 8.69
N SER A 31 -30.92 5.43 7.76
CA SER A 31 -30.50 5.08 6.39
C SER A 31 -29.22 4.25 6.39
N ALA A 32 -28.22 4.61 7.21
CA ALA A 32 -27.00 3.82 7.34
C ALA A 32 -27.28 2.39 7.83
N LYS A 33 -28.15 2.20 8.82
CA LYS A 33 -28.53 0.87 9.30
C LYS A 33 -29.31 0.06 8.28
N ARG A 34 -30.20 0.70 7.52
CA ARG A 34 -30.90 0.05 6.40
C ARG A 34 -29.90 -0.45 5.35
N ASN A 35 -28.92 0.38 5.00
CA ASN A 35 -27.85 0.02 4.06
C ASN A 35 -26.96 -1.11 4.60
N GLU A 36 -26.67 -1.15 5.91
CA GLU A 36 -25.94 -2.26 6.53
C GLU A 36 -26.69 -3.59 6.40
N LEU A 37 -28.02 -3.57 6.58
CA LEU A 37 -28.87 -4.76 6.46
C LEU A 37 -28.93 -5.25 5.02
N GLU A 38 -29.17 -4.35 4.07
CA GLU A 38 -29.14 -4.66 2.64
C GLU A 38 -27.76 -5.17 2.20
N GLY A 39 -26.69 -4.53 2.66
CA GLY A 39 -25.31 -4.94 2.40
C GLY A 39 -25.04 -6.36 2.89
N CYS A 40 -25.48 -6.71 4.10
CA CYS A 40 -25.38 -8.06 4.65
C CYS A 40 -26.06 -9.10 3.75
N VAL A 41 -27.26 -8.79 3.23
CA VAL A 41 -28.00 -9.66 2.31
C VAL A 41 -27.23 -9.87 1.01
N LEU A 42 -26.75 -8.80 0.38
CA LEU A 42 -26.04 -8.86 -0.89
C LEU A 42 -24.69 -9.57 -0.77
N GLU A 43 -23.94 -9.29 0.30
CA GLU A 43 -22.67 -9.96 0.59
C GLU A 43 -22.89 -11.47 0.77
N ALA A 44 -23.88 -11.88 1.57
CA ALA A 44 -24.20 -13.28 1.79
C ALA A 44 -24.57 -14.01 0.49
N ARG A 45 -25.33 -13.39 -0.42
CA ARG A 45 -25.62 -13.95 -1.76
C ARG A 45 -24.36 -14.10 -2.60
N SER A 46 -23.49 -13.09 -2.57
CA SER A 46 -22.23 -13.07 -3.35
C SER A 46 -21.27 -14.18 -2.92
N LEU A 47 -21.21 -14.53 -1.63
CA LEU A 47 -20.32 -15.58 -1.11
C LEU A 47 -20.49 -16.91 -1.84
N ARG A 48 -21.72 -17.27 -2.19
CA ARG A 48 -22.02 -18.53 -2.88
C ARG A 48 -21.65 -18.50 -4.37
N ALA A 49 -21.87 -17.37 -5.04
CA ALA A 49 -21.68 -17.24 -6.49
C ALA A 49 -20.21 -17.09 -6.91
N HIS A 50 -19.39 -16.45 -6.07
CA HIS A 50 -18.07 -15.97 -6.50
C HIS A 50 -16.89 -16.50 -5.68
N SER A 51 -17.13 -17.31 -4.64
CA SER A 51 -16.05 -17.89 -3.83
C SER A 51 -15.68 -19.32 -4.24
N LYS A 52 -14.38 -19.64 -4.13
CA LYS A 52 -13.82 -20.99 -4.34
C LYS A 52 -14.57 -22.07 -3.55
N HIS A 53 -14.99 -21.75 -2.34
CA HIS A 53 -15.70 -22.65 -1.42
C HIS A 53 -17.21 -22.43 -1.39
N GLY A 54 -17.76 -21.62 -2.31
CA GLY A 54 -19.18 -21.26 -2.32
C GLY A 54 -20.14 -22.47 -2.36
N CYS A 55 -19.69 -23.62 -2.87
CA CYS A 55 -20.45 -24.87 -2.85
C CYS A 55 -20.68 -25.46 -1.45
N LEU A 56 -19.91 -25.05 -0.44
CA LEU A 56 -20.08 -25.47 0.96
C LEU A 56 -21.22 -24.74 1.67
N ILE A 57 -21.76 -23.68 1.04
CA ILE A 57 -22.88 -22.93 1.58
C ILE A 57 -24.19 -23.60 1.14
N ASP A 58 -25.00 -24.00 2.12
CA ASP A 58 -26.33 -24.57 1.89
C ASP A 58 -27.31 -23.53 1.36
N GLY A 59 -27.31 -23.35 0.04
CA GLY A 59 -28.19 -22.40 -0.65
C GLY A 59 -29.69 -22.66 -0.44
N ALA A 60 -30.09 -23.90 -0.16
CA ALA A 60 -31.49 -24.22 0.10
C ALA A 60 -31.99 -23.63 1.44
N LYS A 61 -31.07 -23.33 2.38
CA LYS A 61 -31.38 -22.67 3.65
C LYS A 61 -31.03 -21.18 3.64
N LEU A 62 -29.95 -20.81 2.96
CA LEU A 62 -29.49 -19.42 2.91
C LEU A 62 -30.42 -18.54 2.06
N GLU A 63 -30.77 -18.93 0.84
CA GLU A 63 -31.57 -18.08 -0.05
C GLU A 63 -32.94 -17.72 0.56
N PRO A 64 -33.74 -18.67 1.12
CA PRO A 64 -35.03 -18.31 1.73
C PRO A 64 -34.90 -17.45 2.98
N LEU A 65 -33.75 -17.44 3.65
CA LEU A 65 -33.48 -16.58 4.78
C LEU A 65 -33.18 -15.15 4.30
N LEU A 66 -32.37 -15.01 3.25
CA LEU A 66 -32.03 -13.74 2.64
C LEU A 66 -33.26 -13.08 1.99
N ASP A 67 -34.07 -13.87 1.28
CA ASP A 67 -35.32 -13.40 0.67
C ASP A 67 -36.29 -12.85 1.72
N ARG A 68 -36.47 -13.55 2.86
CA ARG A 68 -37.31 -13.06 3.97
C ARG A 68 -36.79 -11.76 4.59
N ALA A 69 -35.47 -11.61 4.69
CA ALA A 69 -34.86 -10.39 5.23
C ALA A 69 -35.05 -9.20 4.26
N GLU A 70 -34.89 -9.44 2.96
CA GLU A 70 -35.13 -8.45 1.91
C GLU A 70 -36.61 -8.06 1.82
N GLU A 71 -37.53 -9.04 1.79
CA GLU A 71 -38.97 -8.79 1.81
C GLU A 71 -39.40 -7.96 3.02
N TRP A 72 -38.87 -8.29 4.20
CA TRP A 72 -39.14 -7.49 5.41
C TRP A 72 -38.61 -6.06 5.27
N LEU A 73 -37.38 -5.89 4.77
CA LEU A 73 -36.74 -4.59 4.60
C LEU A 73 -37.54 -3.66 3.68
N TYR A 74 -38.14 -4.20 2.63
CA TYR A 74 -38.94 -3.47 1.66
C TYR A 74 -40.46 -3.45 1.96
N SER A 75 -40.88 -4.01 3.10
CA SER A 75 -42.27 -3.94 3.56
C SER A 75 -42.57 -2.63 4.30
N ASP A 76 -43.86 -2.31 4.48
CA ASP A 76 -44.32 -1.18 5.32
C ASP A 76 -43.74 -1.24 6.75
N GLN A 77 -43.48 -2.44 7.26
CA GLN A 77 -42.87 -2.63 8.58
C GLN A 77 -41.37 -2.27 8.60
N GLY A 78 -40.65 -2.58 7.52
CA GLY A 78 -39.23 -2.26 7.38
C GLY A 78 -38.99 -0.79 7.05
N GLU A 79 -39.89 -0.17 6.29
CA GLU A 79 -39.84 1.27 5.99
C GLU A 79 -40.15 2.13 7.23
N GLY A 80 -41.10 1.68 8.08
CA GLY A 80 -41.45 2.34 9.34
C GLY A 80 -40.60 1.93 10.55
N ALA A 81 -39.55 1.12 10.38
CA ALA A 81 -38.77 0.58 11.48
C ALA A 81 -37.90 1.65 12.15
N ASP A 82 -37.84 1.62 13.50
CA ASP A 82 -36.89 2.42 14.26
C ASP A 82 -35.49 1.81 14.27
N PHE A 83 -34.53 2.56 14.81
CA PHE A 83 -33.13 2.14 14.83
C PHE A 83 -32.93 0.83 15.59
N ALA A 84 -33.58 0.67 16.74
CA ALA A 84 -33.46 -0.51 17.58
C ALA A 84 -33.99 -1.76 16.87
N THR A 85 -35.09 -1.62 16.11
CA THR A 85 -35.68 -2.71 15.33
C THR A 85 -34.76 -3.13 14.17
N LEU A 86 -34.21 -2.16 13.43
CA LEU A 86 -33.24 -2.42 12.36
C LEU A 86 -31.98 -3.10 12.90
N GLU A 87 -31.46 -2.63 14.04
CA GLU A 87 -30.29 -3.20 14.69
C GLU A 87 -30.54 -4.65 15.15
N ALA A 88 -31.69 -4.92 15.77
CA ALA A 88 -32.08 -6.27 16.17
C ALA A 88 -32.20 -7.21 14.96
N LYS A 89 -32.82 -6.75 13.87
CA LYS A 89 -32.95 -7.53 12.63
C LYS A 89 -31.61 -7.81 11.96
N LEU A 90 -30.72 -6.83 11.95
CA LEU A 90 -29.36 -7.00 11.45
C LEU A 90 -28.57 -8.02 12.28
N ALA A 91 -28.67 -7.95 13.61
CA ALA A 91 -28.00 -8.89 14.50
C ALA A 91 -28.51 -10.32 14.31
N GLU A 92 -29.85 -10.49 14.25
CA GLU A 92 -30.50 -11.77 13.98
C GLU A 92 -30.06 -12.34 12.63
N LEU A 93 -30.06 -11.52 11.57
CA LEU A 93 -29.63 -11.95 10.24
C LEU A 93 -28.16 -12.40 10.24
N LYS A 94 -27.28 -11.60 10.84
CA LYS A 94 -25.84 -11.90 10.90
C LYS A 94 -25.58 -13.22 11.62
N GLU A 95 -26.24 -13.46 12.75
CA GLU A 95 -26.07 -14.71 13.52
C GLU A 95 -26.49 -15.93 12.69
N GLN A 96 -27.63 -15.86 12.01
CA GLN A 96 -28.12 -16.96 11.18
C GLN A 96 -27.24 -17.19 9.95
N VAL A 97 -26.76 -16.11 9.29
CA VAL A 97 -25.83 -16.20 8.17
C VAL A 97 -24.51 -16.85 8.62
N ILE A 98 -23.91 -16.38 9.73
CA ILE A 98 -22.65 -16.93 10.28
C ILE A 98 -22.77 -18.43 10.53
N SER A 99 -23.90 -18.87 11.09
CA SER A 99 -24.18 -20.29 11.33
C SER A 99 -24.21 -21.09 10.03
N LEU A 100 -24.87 -20.57 8.99
CA LEU A 100 -25.00 -21.24 7.69
C LEU A 100 -23.70 -21.23 6.87
N VAL A 101 -22.78 -20.29 7.11
CA VAL A 101 -21.49 -20.22 6.42
C VAL A 101 -20.31 -20.76 7.24
N ALA A 102 -20.57 -21.48 8.34
CA ALA A 102 -19.51 -21.98 9.23
C ALA A 102 -18.52 -22.93 8.52
N GLU A 103 -19.02 -23.87 7.72
CA GLU A 103 -18.18 -24.80 6.95
C GLU A 103 -17.36 -24.08 5.88
N PHE A 104 -17.97 -23.10 5.22
CA PHE A 104 -17.32 -22.21 4.27
C PHE A 104 -16.15 -21.44 4.89
N ASN A 105 -16.36 -20.84 6.07
CA ASN A 105 -15.33 -20.12 6.80
C ASN A 105 -14.19 -21.05 7.23
N ALA A 106 -14.52 -22.25 7.72
CA ALA A 106 -13.50 -23.24 8.09
C ALA A 106 -12.62 -23.66 6.91
N ALA A 107 -13.20 -23.80 5.71
CA ALA A 107 -12.45 -24.10 4.49
C ALA A 107 -11.55 -22.94 4.04
N LEU A 108 -12.02 -21.69 4.14
CA LEU A 108 -11.18 -20.52 3.89
C LEU A 108 -9.99 -20.43 4.85
N ASP A 109 -10.21 -20.70 6.14
CA ASP A 109 -9.14 -20.68 7.14
C ASP A 109 -8.17 -21.85 6.98
N ALA A 110 -8.63 -22.99 6.44
CA ALA A 110 -7.76 -24.10 6.09
C ALA A 110 -6.86 -23.75 4.89
N ASP A 111 -7.42 -23.11 3.84
CA ASP A 111 -6.64 -22.64 2.69
C ASP A 111 -5.55 -21.64 3.10
N LYS A 112 -5.89 -20.64 3.93
CA LYS A 112 -4.92 -19.66 4.45
C LYS A 112 -3.78 -20.34 5.21
N ARG A 113 -4.11 -21.27 6.11
CA ARG A 113 -3.10 -22.04 6.87
C ARG A 113 -2.23 -22.90 5.95
N ALA A 114 -2.80 -23.47 4.89
CA ALA A 114 -2.05 -24.26 3.92
C ALA A 114 -1.07 -23.39 3.11
N GLU A 115 -1.50 -22.18 2.72
CA GLU A 115 -0.66 -21.20 2.02
C GLU A 115 0.47 -20.68 2.91
N GLU A 116 0.18 -20.33 4.16
CA GLU A 116 1.19 -19.94 5.15
C GLU A 116 2.21 -21.06 5.39
N ALA A 117 1.75 -22.30 5.59
CA ALA A 117 2.64 -23.44 5.77
C ALA A 117 3.49 -23.73 4.52
N ALA A 118 2.95 -23.52 3.31
CA ALA A 118 3.72 -23.66 2.06
C ALA A 118 4.81 -22.59 1.94
N LEU A 119 4.51 -21.35 2.36
CA LEU A 119 5.49 -20.25 2.38
C LEU A 119 6.61 -20.55 3.38
N GLU A 120 6.26 -20.98 4.60
CA GLU A 120 7.23 -21.37 5.63
C GLU A 120 8.10 -22.55 5.17
N ALA A 121 7.51 -23.54 4.52
CA ALA A 121 8.26 -24.68 3.97
C ALA A 121 9.24 -24.23 2.87
N SER A 122 8.82 -23.34 1.97
CA SER A 122 9.68 -22.78 0.93
C SER A 122 10.83 -21.95 1.52
N ASP A 123 10.54 -21.15 2.55
CA ASP A 123 11.55 -20.37 3.27
C ASP A 123 12.54 -21.26 4.01
N ALA A 124 12.07 -22.35 4.63
CA ALA A 124 12.90 -23.34 5.29
C ALA A 124 13.78 -24.11 4.30
N GLU A 125 13.25 -24.47 3.14
CA GLU A 125 14.01 -25.08 2.05
C GLU A 125 15.09 -24.12 1.54
N ARG A 126 14.75 -22.85 1.28
CA ARG A 126 15.72 -21.81 0.91
C ARG A 126 16.83 -21.65 1.96
N LEU A 127 16.51 -21.75 3.25
CA LEU A 127 17.50 -21.71 4.33
C LEU A 127 18.41 -22.94 4.33
N ARG A 128 17.84 -24.14 4.10
CA ARG A 128 18.63 -25.38 3.97
C ARG A 128 19.53 -25.37 2.75
N ASP A 129 19.06 -24.90 1.61
CA ASP A 129 19.85 -24.77 0.38
C ASP A 129 21.00 -23.77 0.56
N LYS A 130 20.75 -22.63 1.24
CA LYS A 130 21.80 -21.69 1.61
C LYS A 130 22.85 -22.33 2.52
N ALA A 131 22.42 -23.08 3.53
CA ALA A 131 23.33 -23.80 4.43
C ALA A 131 24.13 -24.89 3.69
N ALA A 132 23.49 -25.67 2.81
CA ALA A 132 24.12 -26.74 2.03
C ALA A 132 25.08 -26.19 0.95
N ALA A 133 24.82 -25.01 0.42
CA ALA A 133 25.70 -24.30 -0.50
C ALA A 133 26.97 -23.72 0.17
N GLY A 134 27.14 -23.93 1.49
CA GLY A 134 28.27 -23.36 2.23
C GLY A 134 28.23 -21.83 2.28
N GLU A 135 27.05 -21.22 2.13
CA GLU A 135 26.86 -19.83 2.55
C GLU A 135 26.83 -19.81 4.08
N ASP A 136 28.01 -19.93 4.69
CA ASP A 136 28.22 -19.84 6.13
C ASP A 136 27.43 -18.67 6.69
N GLU A 137 26.67 -18.94 7.77
CA GLU A 137 26.20 -17.93 8.71
C GLU A 137 27.35 -16.95 8.98
N ASP A 138 27.06 -15.64 8.95
CA ASP A 138 28.02 -14.53 9.12
C ASP A 138 28.87 -14.72 10.39
N HIS A 139 29.96 -15.47 10.25
CA HIS A 139 31.01 -15.66 11.24
C HIS A 139 31.54 -14.27 11.55
N ASP A 140 31.27 -13.76 12.77
CA ASP A 140 31.46 -12.36 13.17
C ASP A 140 32.66 -11.65 12.49
N THR A 141 32.38 -11.02 11.35
CA THR A 141 33.37 -10.41 10.46
C THR A 141 33.84 -9.03 10.94
N ARG A 142 33.49 -8.60 12.15
CA ARG A 142 33.76 -7.23 12.67
C ARG A 142 35.24 -6.84 12.65
N ARG A 143 36.19 -7.79 12.69
CA ARG A 143 37.65 -7.53 12.75
C ARG A 143 38.42 -7.66 11.43
N LEU A 144 37.75 -7.74 10.28
CA LEU A 144 38.45 -7.74 8.99
C LEU A 144 39.20 -6.43 8.75
N LYS A 145 40.42 -6.52 8.21
CA LYS A 145 41.18 -5.34 7.76
C LYS A 145 40.46 -4.67 6.59
N PHE A 146 40.70 -3.38 6.40
CA PHE A 146 40.07 -2.59 5.34
C PHE A 146 40.15 -3.26 3.95
N PRO A 147 41.32 -3.75 3.46
CA PRO A 147 41.39 -4.37 2.13
C PRO A 147 40.58 -5.66 2.00
N ASP A 148 40.57 -6.49 3.03
CA ASP A 148 39.84 -7.77 3.03
C ASP A 148 38.33 -7.52 3.01
N ARG A 149 37.86 -6.55 3.80
CA ARG A 149 36.46 -6.14 3.79
C ARG A 149 36.04 -5.49 2.48
N LEU A 150 36.90 -4.63 1.92
CA LEU A 150 36.67 -4.00 0.62
C LEU A 150 36.53 -5.06 -0.48
N ARG A 151 37.34 -6.13 -0.43
CA ARG A 151 37.22 -7.26 -1.35
C ARG A 151 35.86 -7.97 -1.22
N LEU A 152 35.34 -8.17 0.00
CA LEU A 152 34.00 -8.76 0.20
C LEU A 152 32.89 -7.87 -0.36
N VAL A 153 32.95 -6.55 -0.08
CA VAL A 153 31.97 -5.58 -0.61
C VAL A 153 32.00 -5.60 -2.13
N THR A 154 33.19 -5.57 -2.73
CA THR A 154 33.40 -5.56 -4.18
C THR A 154 32.88 -6.85 -4.82
N LYS A 155 33.23 -8.01 -4.28
CA LYS A 155 32.75 -9.31 -4.77
C LYS A 155 31.22 -9.40 -4.77
N ASN A 156 30.56 -9.03 -3.67
CA ASN A 156 29.09 -9.06 -3.61
C ASN A 156 28.45 -8.04 -4.56
N LYS A 157 29.08 -6.88 -4.77
CA LYS A 157 28.63 -5.87 -5.74
C LYS A 157 28.75 -6.38 -7.17
N GLU A 158 29.84 -7.07 -7.51
CA GLU A 158 30.06 -7.69 -8.83
C GLU A 158 29.03 -8.79 -9.08
N GLU A 159 28.87 -9.74 -8.15
CA GLU A 159 27.84 -10.80 -8.23
C GLU A 159 26.43 -10.22 -8.38
N GLY A 160 26.09 -9.17 -7.63
CA GLY A 160 24.81 -8.48 -7.78
C GLY A 160 24.63 -7.85 -9.16
N THR A 161 25.72 -7.37 -9.77
CA THR A 161 25.71 -6.76 -11.11
C THR A 161 25.55 -7.81 -12.19
N GLU A 162 26.20 -8.96 -12.07
CA GLU A 162 26.01 -10.11 -12.97
C GLU A 162 24.56 -10.60 -12.93
N LEU A 163 23.98 -10.76 -11.72
CA LEU A 163 22.57 -11.14 -11.55
C LEU A 163 21.62 -10.10 -12.15
N PHE A 164 21.91 -8.81 -11.97
CA PHE A 164 21.11 -7.73 -12.54
C PHE A 164 21.13 -7.76 -14.07
N GLN A 165 22.31 -7.96 -14.67
CA GLN A 165 22.45 -8.11 -16.12
C GLN A 165 21.73 -9.36 -16.65
N GLY A 166 21.71 -10.44 -15.86
CA GLY A 166 20.94 -11.65 -16.13
C GLY A 166 19.42 -11.52 -15.92
N GLY A 167 18.90 -10.34 -15.55
CA GLY A 167 17.48 -10.11 -15.30
C GLY A 167 16.96 -10.63 -13.95
N ASN A 168 17.84 -11.18 -13.11
CA ASN A 168 17.51 -11.74 -11.80
C ASN A 168 17.49 -10.64 -10.73
N PHE A 169 16.49 -9.76 -10.77
CA PHE A 169 16.47 -8.53 -9.97
C PHE A 169 16.36 -8.78 -8.45
N ARG A 170 15.58 -9.78 -8.01
CA ARG A 170 15.46 -10.13 -6.59
C ARG A 170 16.78 -10.66 -6.01
N PRO A 171 17.42 -11.69 -6.62
CA PRO A 171 18.76 -12.11 -6.22
C PRO A 171 19.81 -10.98 -6.27
N ALA A 172 19.75 -10.12 -7.28
CA ALA A 172 20.65 -8.96 -7.39
C ALA A 172 20.49 -8.00 -6.20
N ALA A 173 19.25 -7.62 -5.85
CA ALA A 173 18.97 -6.80 -4.67
C ALA A 173 19.50 -7.44 -3.38
N ALA A 174 19.33 -8.76 -3.21
CA ALA A 174 19.86 -9.49 -2.06
C ALA A 174 21.40 -9.43 -1.98
N ARG A 175 22.11 -9.59 -3.10
CA ARG A 175 23.58 -9.48 -3.16
C ARG A 175 24.07 -8.06 -2.87
N TYR A 176 23.41 -7.04 -3.42
CA TYR A 176 23.75 -5.65 -3.09
C TYR A 176 23.52 -5.32 -1.61
N ASN A 177 22.44 -5.84 -1.01
CA ASN A 177 22.22 -5.71 0.44
C ASN A 177 23.31 -6.44 1.24
N LYS A 178 23.74 -7.63 0.82
CA LYS A 178 24.87 -8.33 1.44
C LYS A 178 26.16 -7.49 1.35
N ALA A 179 26.43 -6.84 0.22
CA ALA A 179 27.53 -5.89 0.10
C ALA A 179 27.41 -4.72 1.10
N LEU A 180 26.20 -4.16 1.28
CA LEU A 180 25.95 -3.11 2.28
C LEU A 180 26.21 -3.58 3.72
N THR A 181 25.82 -4.81 4.08
CA THR A 181 26.10 -5.34 5.43
C THR A 181 27.60 -5.36 5.74
N HIS A 182 28.45 -5.61 4.75
CA HIS A 182 29.90 -5.49 4.89
C HIS A 182 30.36 -4.02 4.89
N ALA A 183 29.78 -3.17 4.03
CA ALA A 183 30.16 -1.76 3.91
C ALA A 183 29.81 -0.92 5.16
N VAL A 184 28.79 -1.29 5.94
CA VAL A 184 28.46 -0.62 7.20
C VAL A 184 29.47 -0.97 8.31
N LYS A 185 30.12 -2.13 8.23
CA LYS A 185 31.06 -2.58 9.26
C LYS A 185 32.41 -1.84 9.23
N PHE A 186 32.73 -1.07 8.20
CA PHE A 186 33.97 -0.28 8.15
C PHE A 186 34.09 0.65 9.37
N VAL A 187 35.16 0.47 10.15
CA VAL A 187 35.51 1.25 11.34
C VAL A 187 36.84 1.94 11.11
N ASP A 188 37.08 3.05 11.82
CA ASP A 188 38.36 3.79 11.83
C ASP A 188 38.91 4.15 10.44
N LEU A 189 38.07 4.79 9.62
CA LEU A 189 38.42 5.19 8.25
C LEU A 189 39.22 6.49 8.21
N SER A 190 40.26 6.53 7.37
CA SER A 190 40.87 7.80 6.95
C SER A 190 39.87 8.64 6.12
N PRO A 191 40.08 9.96 5.96
CA PRO A 191 39.23 10.79 5.12
C PRO A 191 39.07 10.25 3.69
N ASP A 192 40.17 9.80 3.07
CA ASP A 192 40.17 9.25 1.71
C ASP A 192 39.38 7.94 1.64
N GLN A 193 39.59 7.04 2.61
CA GLN A 193 38.86 5.78 2.70
C GLN A 193 37.37 5.99 2.95
N LYS A 194 37.01 7.01 3.74
CA LYS A 194 35.61 7.37 3.98
C LYS A 194 34.93 7.81 2.69
N THR A 195 35.61 8.63 1.87
CA THR A 195 35.12 9.03 0.55
C THR A 195 34.93 7.82 -0.37
N GLU A 196 35.91 6.92 -0.43
CA GLU A 196 35.82 5.68 -1.22
C GLU A 196 34.65 4.79 -0.78
N VAL A 197 34.52 4.53 0.53
CA VAL A 197 33.45 3.71 1.09
C VAL A 197 32.08 4.34 0.85
N ASN A 198 31.95 5.65 1.00
CA ASN A 198 30.70 6.37 0.72
C ASN A 198 30.33 6.29 -0.77
N ALA A 199 31.29 6.42 -1.68
CA ALA A 199 31.04 6.23 -3.12
C ALA A 199 30.56 4.80 -3.44
N ILE A 200 31.11 3.79 -2.75
CA ILE A 200 30.66 2.41 -2.90
C ILE A 200 29.23 2.23 -2.35
N LYS A 201 28.93 2.74 -1.15
CA LYS A 201 27.59 2.71 -0.57
C LYS A 201 26.57 3.41 -1.48
N LEU A 202 26.91 4.59 -1.99
CA LEU A 202 26.09 5.33 -2.95
C LEU A 202 25.75 4.47 -4.17
N SER A 203 26.76 3.84 -4.77
CA SER A 203 26.56 2.93 -5.90
C SER A 203 25.67 1.73 -5.56
N LEU A 204 25.78 1.18 -4.34
CA LEU A 204 24.96 0.06 -3.89
C LEU A 204 23.49 0.46 -3.71
N HIS A 205 23.22 1.56 -3.01
CA HIS A 205 21.86 2.08 -2.82
C HIS A 205 21.18 2.40 -4.14
N LEU A 206 21.91 3.04 -5.07
CA LEU A 206 21.42 3.28 -6.43
C LEU A 206 21.04 1.98 -7.14
N ASN A 207 21.89 0.96 -7.09
CA ASN A 207 21.63 -0.32 -7.75
C ASN A 207 20.44 -1.06 -7.11
N ILE A 208 20.32 -1.04 -5.78
CA ILE A 208 19.17 -1.59 -5.05
C ILE A 208 17.88 -0.90 -5.49
N ALA A 209 17.86 0.42 -5.55
CA ALA A 209 16.70 1.16 -6.03
C ALA A 209 16.30 0.76 -7.46
N MET A 210 17.29 0.55 -8.34
CA MET A 210 17.04 0.09 -9.69
C MET A 210 16.47 -1.34 -9.74
N CYS A 211 16.95 -2.24 -8.89
CA CYS A 211 16.38 -3.59 -8.76
C CYS A 211 14.91 -3.52 -8.36
N TRP A 212 14.58 -2.72 -7.34
CA TRP A 212 13.20 -2.58 -6.84
C TRP A 212 12.27 -1.90 -7.84
N LEU A 213 12.76 -0.97 -8.66
CA LEU A 213 12.00 -0.43 -9.79
C LEU A 213 11.73 -1.47 -10.90
N LYS A 214 12.55 -2.51 -11.00
CA LYS A 214 12.40 -3.60 -11.99
C LYS A 214 11.54 -4.76 -11.47
N ILE A 215 11.47 -4.95 -10.17
CA ILE A 215 10.57 -5.90 -9.51
C ILE A 215 9.17 -5.27 -9.49
N THR A 216 8.17 -5.87 -10.14
CA THR A 216 6.82 -5.30 -10.27
C THR A 216 5.75 -6.08 -9.51
N ASP A 217 6.11 -7.25 -9.00
CA ASP A 217 5.21 -8.24 -8.39
C ASP A 217 5.35 -8.29 -6.85
N ALA A 218 6.10 -7.36 -6.25
CA ALA A 218 6.16 -7.19 -4.80
C ALA A 218 5.37 -5.95 -4.38
N GLU A 219 4.51 -6.07 -3.37
CA GLU A 219 3.60 -5.00 -2.93
C GLU A 219 4.32 -3.74 -2.44
N ASN A 220 5.54 -3.89 -1.90
CA ASN A 220 6.32 -2.81 -1.32
C ASN A 220 7.52 -2.38 -2.20
N ASN A 221 7.57 -2.81 -3.46
CA ASN A 221 8.70 -2.55 -4.35
C ASN A 221 9.00 -1.05 -4.49
N LEU A 222 7.97 -0.21 -4.61
CA LEU A 222 8.11 1.24 -4.77
C LEU A 222 8.67 1.88 -3.50
N GLU A 223 8.19 1.47 -2.33
CA GLU A 223 8.68 1.93 -1.02
C GLU A 223 10.15 1.58 -0.83
N GLN A 224 10.56 0.36 -1.21
CA GLN A 224 11.96 -0.06 -1.14
C GLN A 224 12.85 0.77 -2.08
N ALA A 225 12.38 1.07 -3.30
CA ALA A 225 13.09 1.93 -4.23
C ALA A 225 13.24 3.36 -3.70
N ILE A 226 12.19 3.93 -3.12
CA ILE A 226 12.19 5.27 -2.51
C ILE A 226 13.18 5.33 -1.34
N ARG A 227 13.14 4.35 -0.43
CA ARG A 227 14.04 4.26 0.72
C ARG A 227 15.50 4.21 0.28
N ALA A 228 15.83 3.30 -0.65
CA ALA A 228 17.19 3.18 -1.17
C ALA A 228 17.67 4.47 -1.85
N CYS A 229 16.81 5.19 -2.58
CA CYS A 229 17.17 6.50 -3.12
C CYS A 229 17.36 7.57 -2.03
N GLY A 230 16.59 7.51 -0.93
CA GLY A 230 16.77 8.38 0.23
C GLY A 230 18.15 8.19 0.87
N GLU A 231 18.55 6.94 1.13
CA GLU A 231 19.88 6.61 1.65
C GLU A 231 21.01 7.04 0.71
N ALA A 232 20.80 6.93 -0.61
CA ALA A 232 21.74 7.46 -1.60
C ALA A 232 21.90 9.00 -1.50
N LEU A 233 20.80 9.73 -1.29
CA LEU A 233 20.81 11.20 -1.16
C LEU A 233 21.38 11.69 0.17
N GLU A 234 21.32 10.88 1.23
CA GLU A 234 22.03 11.17 2.49
C GLU A 234 23.56 11.09 2.33
N LEU A 235 24.04 10.29 1.37
CA LEU A 235 25.46 10.17 1.04
C LEU A 235 25.93 11.24 0.05
N ASP A 236 25.08 11.56 -0.93
CA ASP A 236 25.34 12.55 -1.98
C ASP A 236 24.02 13.21 -2.42
N ASP A 237 23.79 14.43 -1.93
CA ASP A 237 22.61 15.25 -2.23
C ASP A 237 22.63 15.87 -3.63
N SER A 238 23.72 15.68 -4.39
CA SER A 238 23.88 16.11 -5.77
C SER A 238 23.68 14.97 -6.78
N CYS A 239 23.31 13.77 -6.30
CA CYS A 239 23.16 12.59 -7.13
C CYS A 239 21.86 12.62 -7.98
N VAL A 240 22.01 13.07 -9.24
CA VAL A 240 20.91 13.13 -10.23
C VAL A 240 20.20 11.78 -10.41
N LYS A 241 20.95 10.66 -10.41
CA LYS A 241 20.39 9.32 -10.58
C LYS A 241 19.47 8.93 -9.42
N ALA A 242 19.76 9.38 -8.20
CA ALA A 242 18.94 9.08 -7.04
C ALA A 242 17.61 9.83 -7.11
N TYR A 243 17.63 11.13 -7.41
CA TYR A 243 16.41 11.92 -7.64
C TYR A 243 15.57 11.35 -8.79
N TYR A 244 16.20 11.04 -9.93
CA TYR A 244 15.51 10.48 -11.08
C TYR A 244 14.80 9.14 -10.75
N ARG A 245 15.50 8.21 -10.08
CA ARG A 245 14.94 6.91 -9.71
C ARG A 245 13.86 7.02 -8.63
N ARG A 246 14.03 7.93 -7.67
CA ARG A 246 13.00 8.21 -6.64
C ARG A 246 11.74 8.79 -7.26
N ALA A 247 11.89 9.72 -8.20
CA ALA A 247 10.77 10.28 -8.96
C ALA A 247 10.01 9.22 -9.78
N MET A 248 10.71 8.26 -10.39
CA MET A 248 10.06 7.13 -11.08
C MET A 248 9.20 6.29 -10.13
N ALA A 249 9.70 6.03 -8.91
CA ALA A 249 8.95 5.27 -7.90
C ALA A 249 7.73 6.06 -7.39
N LEU A 250 7.91 7.36 -7.11
CA LEU A 250 6.84 8.26 -6.68
C LEU A 250 5.74 8.43 -7.73
N GLU A 251 6.11 8.56 -9.01
CA GLU A 251 5.17 8.59 -10.13
C GLU A 251 4.33 7.30 -10.18
N ALA A 252 4.98 6.14 -10.04
CA ALA A 252 4.29 4.86 -10.01
C ALA A 252 3.31 4.76 -8.81
N LYS A 253 3.68 5.33 -7.66
CA LYS A 253 2.86 5.41 -6.45
C LYS A 253 1.76 6.49 -6.51
N LYS A 254 1.68 7.26 -7.60
CA LYS A 254 0.76 8.41 -7.77
C LYS A 254 1.02 9.59 -6.84
N ASP A 255 2.20 9.66 -6.24
CA ASP A 255 2.66 10.82 -5.49
C ASP A 255 3.35 11.82 -6.44
N LEU A 256 2.53 12.48 -7.27
CA LEU A 256 3.01 13.26 -8.41
C LEU A 256 3.71 14.56 -8.00
N GLU A 257 3.28 15.19 -6.90
CA GLU A 257 3.90 16.42 -6.41
C GLU A 257 5.30 16.14 -5.85
N ALA A 258 5.47 15.05 -5.09
CA ALA A 258 6.79 14.63 -4.63
C ALA A 258 7.70 14.25 -5.81
N ALA A 259 7.18 13.54 -6.81
CA ALA A 259 7.93 13.20 -8.02
C ALA A 259 8.39 14.46 -8.78
N LYS A 260 7.53 15.48 -8.89
CA LYS A 260 7.85 16.76 -9.53
C LYS A 260 8.94 17.52 -8.79
N ALA A 261 8.91 17.53 -7.46
CA ALA A 261 9.96 18.16 -6.64
C ALA A 261 11.33 17.51 -6.91
N ASP A 262 11.39 16.18 -6.91
CA ASP A 262 12.63 15.43 -7.21
C ASP A 262 13.13 15.71 -8.63
N LEU A 263 12.24 15.77 -9.61
CA LEU A 263 12.61 16.06 -11.01
C LEU A 263 13.08 17.49 -11.22
N THR A 264 12.50 18.43 -10.48
CA THR A 264 12.96 19.83 -10.49
C THR A 264 14.40 19.88 -9.97
N ARG A 265 14.67 19.22 -8.86
CA ARG A 265 16.02 19.15 -8.30
C ARG A 265 17.01 18.44 -9.23
N ALA A 266 16.58 17.34 -9.86
CA ALA A 266 17.39 16.65 -10.86
C ALA A 266 17.72 17.53 -12.07
N ALA A 267 16.77 18.34 -12.53
CA ALA A 267 16.95 19.27 -13.66
C ALA A 267 17.86 20.46 -13.31
N GLU A 268 17.83 20.95 -12.07
CA GLU A 268 18.78 21.97 -11.59
C GLU A 268 20.22 21.45 -11.62
N LEU A 269 20.41 20.19 -11.23
CA LEU A 269 21.73 19.54 -11.18
C LEU A 269 22.23 19.10 -12.56
N SER A 270 21.34 18.70 -13.46
CA SER A 270 21.67 18.31 -14.84
C SER A 270 20.59 18.76 -15.83
N PRO A 271 20.67 20.02 -16.33
CA PRO A 271 19.69 20.59 -17.23
C PRO A 271 19.58 19.87 -18.59
N ASP A 272 20.68 19.25 -19.04
CA ASP A 272 20.77 18.60 -20.35
C ASP A 272 20.33 17.11 -20.34
N ASP A 273 19.93 16.58 -19.17
CA ASP A 273 19.50 15.19 -19.06
C ASP A 273 18.11 14.98 -19.69
N LYS A 274 18.11 14.43 -20.91
CA LYS A 274 16.90 14.11 -21.67
C LYS A 274 15.96 13.15 -20.95
N ALA A 275 16.47 12.24 -20.12
CA ALA A 275 15.64 11.30 -19.39
C ALA A 275 14.88 12.01 -18.27
N VAL A 276 15.55 12.92 -17.55
CA VAL A 276 14.92 13.78 -16.53
C VAL A 276 13.86 14.67 -17.17
N ALA A 277 14.19 15.37 -18.26
CA ALA A 277 13.25 16.24 -18.97
C ALA A 277 11.98 15.48 -19.41
N LYS A 278 12.15 14.32 -20.05
CA LYS A 278 11.03 13.49 -20.50
C LYS A 278 10.14 13.01 -19.34
N LEU A 279 10.74 12.65 -18.22
CA LEU A 279 9.99 12.23 -17.03
C LEU A 279 9.24 13.41 -16.39
N ALA A 280 9.87 14.58 -16.32
CA ALA A 280 9.25 15.82 -15.83
C ALA A 280 8.03 16.22 -16.66
N GLU A 281 8.14 16.17 -18.00
CA GLU A 281 7.01 16.41 -18.90
C GLU A 281 5.86 15.43 -18.66
N ARG A 282 6.18 14.14 -18.48
CA ARG A 282 5.18 13.10 -18.22
C ARG A 282 4.44 13.32 -16.90
N VAL A 283 5.16 13.61 -15.83
CA VAL A 283 4.59 13.90 -14.50
C VAL A 283 3.75 15.17 -14.56
N ALA A 284 4.24 16.24 -15.20
CA ALA A 284 3.50 17.50 -15.34
C ALA A 284 2.19 17.33 -16.11
N ALA A 285 2.17 16.48 -17.14
CA ALA A 285 0.96 16.15 -17.87
C ALA A 285 -0.05 15.36 -17.01
N GLN A 286 0.42 14.46 -16.14
CA GLN A 286 -0.45 13.72 -15.21
C GLN A 286 -1.09 14.64 -14.17
N ILE A 287 -0.32 15.57 -13.58
CA ILE A 287 -0.82 16.57 -12.61
C ILE A 287 -1.94 17.41 -13.26
N LYS A 288 -1.68 18.00 -14.44
CA LYS A 288 -2.68 18.77 -15.18
C LYS A 288 -3.96 17.98 -15.45
N ARG A 289 -3.82 16.68 -15.77
CA ARG A 289 -4.97 15.80 -16.01
C ARG A 289 -5.77 15.55 -14.72
N GLN A 290 -5.12 15.46 -13.57
CA GLN A 290 -5.74 15.27 -12.27
C GLN A 290 -6.52 16.52 -11.85
N GLU A 291 -5.89 17.70 -11.91
CA GLU A 291 -6.55 18.99 -11.65
C GLU A 291 -7.78 19.22 -12.54
N ALA A 292 -7.68 18.88 -13.83
CA ALA A 292 -8.80 19.01 -14.76
C ALA A 292 -9.97 18.06 -14.44
N LYS A 293 -9.68 16.85 -13.93
CA LYS A 293 -10.72 15.92 -13.48
C LYS A 293 -11.38 16.40 -12.20
N GLU A 294 -10.59 16.84 -11.23
CA GLU A 294 -11.09 17.39 -9.97
C GLU A 294 -11.99 18.59 -10.23
N LYS A 295 -11.54 19.57 -11.03
CA LYS A 295 -12.36 20.75 -11.40
C LYS A 295 -13.70 20.36 -12.03
N LYS A 296 -13.74 19.33 -12.87
CA LYS A 296 -14.97 18.81 -13.46
C LYS A 296 -15.88 18.12 -12.44
N MET A 297 -15.32 17.38 -11.47
CA MET A 297 -16.09 16.77 -10.40
C MET A 297 -16.71 17.83 -9.48
N TRP A 298 -15.90 18.80 -9.04
CA TRP A 298 -16.37 19.93 -8.21
C TRP A 298 -17.44 20.76 -8.94
N SER A 299 -17.29 21.03 -10.23
CA SER A 299 -18.33 21.75 -11.00
C SER A 299 -19.66 21.00 -11.11
N LYS A 300 -19.68 19.66 -10.98
CA LYS A 300 -20.91 18.85 -11.00
C LYS A 300 -21.54 18.68 -9.61
N ALA A 301 -20.74 18.74 -8.55
CA ALA A 301 -21.24 18.62 -7.18
C ALA A 301 -21.91 19.90 -6.67
N PHE A 302 -21.64 21.05 -7.31
CA PHE A 302 -22.14 22.38 -6.92
C PHE A 302 -23.05 23.02 -7.99
N SER A 303 -23.41 22.26 -9.02
CA SER A 303 -24.37 22.68 -10.06
C SER A 303 -25.64 21.86 -9.95
#